data_AF-A0A2A5VMP6-F1
#
_entry.id   AF-A0A2A5VMP6-F1
#
_cell.length_a   1.000
_cell.length_b   1.000
_cell.length_c   1.000
_cell.angle_alpha   90.00
_cell.angle_beta   90.00
_cell.angle_gamma   90.00
#
_symmetry.space_group_name_H-M   'P 1'
#
loop_
_entity.id
_entity.type
_entity.pdbx_description
1 polymer ?
#
loop_
_entity_poly.entity_id
_entity_poly.type
_entity_poly.pdbx_seq_one_letter_code
_entity_poly.pdbx_strand_id
1 'polypeptide(L)'
;MVDLTTAMAAAAASDKRRGGRDGEKKRPGGKVGTEPFDPADHVMKEKADAASMWLVLVYAILVAVVMRFLIMPAMEEPASVLWSLPLLLIFTIPPLHRVILSKFAERYTFGNWFRASFLYTFTWLAVCFILVNPPLADISPPEVARNTVLVDLDDPEWHQPIRDFGSDDGVSDRRLGLAFAVRDNIDAENVNVHVDLTWVGNSLNWTGVSIDMAGQWENYSDNITGVVEKPTDVPILIEFPEGFSISSGVPYTIEITLTQSGDPWDLEEVDTHRFVLWNA
;
A
#
# COMPACT_ATOMS: atom_id res chain seq x y z
N MET A 1 23.51 31.43 -71.93
CA MET A 1 23.37 32.48 -70.91
C MET A 1 22.03 33.15 -71.13
N VAL A 2 21.20 33.25 -70.09
CA VAL A 2 19.92 33.97 -70.15
C VAL A 2 20.19 35.41 -69.73
N ASP A 3 19.84 36.38 -70.57
CA ASP A 3 20.09 37.79 -70.29
C ASP A 3 19.26 38.29 -69.10
N LEU A 4 19.90 39.11 -68.26
CA LEU A 4 19.32 39.71 -67.06
C LEU A 4 18.00 40.46 -67.33
N THR A 5 17.83 41.00 -68.53
CA THR A 5 16.60 41.69 -68.98
C THR A 5 15.43 40.73 -69.17
N THR A 6 15.68 39.52 -69.67
CA THR A 6 14.69 38.45 -69.81
C THR A 6 14.30 37.85 -68.46
N ALA A 7 15.26 37.77 -67.52
CA ALA A 7 14.99 37.33 -66.15
C ALA A 7 14.16 38.37 -65.35
N MET A 8 14.44 39.67 -65.51
CA MET A 8 13.68 40.74 -64.86
C MET A 8 12.25 40.85 -65.41
N ALA A 9 12.05 40.69 -66.72
CA ALA A 9 10.72 40.69 -67.34
C ALA A 9 9.87 39.49 -66.86
N ALA A 10 10.47 38.32 -66.68
CA ALA A 10 9.80 37.13 -66.15
C ALA A 10 9.43 37.28 -64.65
N ALA A 11 10.27 37.95 -63.85
CA ALA A 11 9.99 38.24 -62.43
C ALA A 11 8.89 39.31 -62.26
N ALA A 12 8.86 40.35 -63.10
CA ALA A 12 7.81 41.36 -63.06
C ALA A 12 6.44 40.83 -63.54
N ALA A 13 6.44 39.85 -64.46
CA ALA A 13 5.22 39.20 -64.93
C ALA A 13 4.63 38.19 -63.92
N SER A 14 5.46 37.63 -63.01
CA SER A 14 4.99 36.70 -61.98
C SER A 14 4.32 37.40 -60.79
N ASP A 15 4.75 38.61 -60.44
CA ASP A 15 4.14 39.40 -59.36
C ASP A 15 2.73 39.93 -59.72
N LYS A 16 2.46 40.19 -61.01
CA LYS A 16 1.17 40.75 -61.44
C LYS A 16 0.04 39.70 -61.53
N ARG A 17 0.33 38.40 -61.37
CA ARG A 17 -0.66 37.30 -61.47
C ARG A 17 -1.14 36.73 -60.12
N ARG A 18 -0.71 37.27 -58.97
CA ARG A 18 -1.18 36.85 -57.64
C ARG A 18 -2.04 37.88 -56.91
N GLY A 19 -2.73 38.74 -57.65
CA GLY A 19 -3.90 39.47 -57.14
C GLY A 19 -5.14 38.57 -57.18
N GLY A 20 -5.52 38.00 -56.04
CA GLY A 20 -6.86 37.44 -55.84
C GLY A 20 -6.92 35.96 -55.43
N ARG A 21 -6.85 35.70 -54.12
CA ARG A 21 -7.82 34.89 -53.36
C ARG A 21 -7.39 34.75 -51.90
N ASP A 22 -8.38 34.90 -51.03
CA ASP A 22 -8.37 34.63 -49.60
C ASP A 22 -7.55 33.42 -49.19
N GLY A 23 -6.81 33.59 -48.10
CA GLY A 23 -6.04 32.53 -47.46
C GLY A 23 -4.80 33.08 -46.80
N GLU A 24 -4.97 33.97 -45.83
CA GLU A 24 -3.91 34.43 -44.94
C GLU A 24 -3.44 33.25 -44.06
N LYS A 25 -2.69 32.33 -44.67
CA LYS A 25 -1.85 31.39 -43.93
C LYS A 25 -0.75 32.22 -43.30
N LYS A 26 -0.98 32.62 -42.04
CA LYS A 26 0.00 33.30 -41.18
C LYS A 26 1.30 32.51 -41.21
N ARG A 27 2.33 33.15 -41.76
CA ARG A 27 3.71 32.65 -41.80
C ARG A 27 4.23 32.53 -40.35
N PRO A 28 4.92 31.43 -39.97
CA PRO A 28 5.58 31.35 -38.68
C PRO A 28 6.86 32.18 -38.77
N GLY A 29 6.88 33.36 -38.14
CA GLY A 29 8.07 34.23 -38.18
C GLY A 29 7.83 35.73 -38.00
N GLY A 30 6.59 36.19 -37.86
CA GLY A 30 6.30 37.52 -37.30
C GLY A 30 6.23 37.41 -35.79
N LYS A 31 6.95 38.29 -35.07
CA LYS A 31 6.90 38.53 -33.61
C LYS A 31 5.84 37.68 -32.92
N VAL A 32 6.27 36.69 -32.13
CA VAL A 32 5.42 36.05 -31.12
C VAL A 32 5.00 37.17 -30.18
N GLY A 33 3.96 37.91 -30.58
CA GLY A 33 3.27 38.84 -29.72
C GLY A 33 2.72 37.94 -28.65
N THR A 34 3.32 38.01 -27.47
CA THR A 34 2.58 37.76 -26.23
C THR A 34 1.22 38.40 -26.45
N GLU A 35 0.15 37.61 -26.40
CA GLU A 35 -1.21 38.16 -26.45
C GLU A 35 -1.25 39.38 -25.51
N PRO A 36 -1.85 40.51 -25.93
CA PRO A 36 -1.93 41.69 -25.09
C PRO A 36 -2.45 41.27 -23.71
N PHE A 37 -1.65 41.47 -22.67
CA PHE A 37 -2.02 41.08 -21.32
C PHE A 37 -3.28 41.85 -20.92
N ASP A 38 -4.41 41.17 -20.87
CA ASP A 38 -5.65 41.71 -20.32
C ASP A 38 -5.75 41.30 -18.84
N PRO A 39 -5.63 42.26 -17.90
CA PRO A 39 -5.72 41.99 -16.47
C PRO A 39 -7.06 41.35 -16.07
N ALA A 40 -8.16 41.72 -16.73
CA ALA A 40 -9.49 41.22 -16.37
C ALA A 40 -9.64 39.74 -16.74
N ASP A 41 -9.17 39.37 -17.94
CA ASP A 41 -9.18 37.99 -18.39
C ASP A 41 -8.21 37.11 -17.61
N HIS A 42 -7.05 37.65 -17.24
CA HIS A 42 -6.10 36.96 -16.35
C HIS A 42 -6.73 36.68 -14.98
N VAL A 43 -7.37 37.66 -14.35
CA VAL A 43 -8.04 37.46 -13.05
C VAL A 43 -9.16 36.42 -13.15
N MET A 44 -9.94 36.43 -14.23
CA MET A 44 -10.99 35.43 -14.45
C MET A 44 -10.42 34.02 -14.68
N LYS A 45 -9.27 33.91 -15.33
CA LYS A 45 -8.56 32.64 -15.51
C LYS A 45 -8.05 32.09 -14.18
N GLU A 46 -7.37 32.92 -13.36
CA GLU A 46 -6.89 32.50 -12.04
C GLU A 46 -8.05 32.07 -11.13
N LYS A 47 -9.18 32.78 -11.18
CA LYS A 47 -10.41 32.39 -10.45
C LYS A 47 -10.97 31.04 -10.92
N ALA A 48 -10.98 30.81 -12.23
CA ALA A 48 -11.45 29.54 -12.80
C ALA A 48 -10.55 28.37 -12.41
N ASP A 49 -9.22 28.56 -12.48
CA ASP A 49 -8.24 27.55 -12.12
C ASP A 49 -8.30 27.23 -10.61
N ALA A 50 -8.45 28.26 -9.76
CA ALA A 50 -8.65 28.06 -8.32
C ALA A 50 -9.97 27.34 -8.00
N ALA A 51 -11.08 27.71 -8.65
CA ALA A 51 -12.36 27.04 -8.46
C ALA A 51 -12.30 25.57 -8.90
N SER A 52 -11.64 25.29 -10.03
CA SER A 52 -11.41 23.93 -10.51
C SER A 52 -10.55 23.13 -9.54
N MET A 53 -9.52 23.74 -8.94
CA MET A 53 -8.66 23.08 -7.95
C MET A 53 -9.47 22.64 -6.74
N TRP A 54 -10.27 23.54 -6.15
CA TRP A 54 -11.11 23.22 -5.00
C TRP A 54 -12.16 22.15 -5.30
N LEU A 55 -12.80 22.23 -6.47
CA LEU A 55 -13.75 21.20 -6.90
C LEU A 55 -13.09 19.81 -6.94
N VAL A 56 -11.90 19.72 -7.53
CA VAL A 56 -11.18 18.45 -7.67
C VAL A 56 -10.73 17.90 -6.31
N LEU A 57 -10.25 18.77 -5.41
CA LEU A 57 -9.86 18.39 -4.05
C LEU A 57 -11.04 17.81 -3.27
N VAL A 58 -12.16 18.54 -3.23
CA VAL A 58 -13.38 18.11 -2.52
C VAL A 58 -13.88 16.80 -3.12
N TYR A 59 -13.86 16.68 -4.45
CA TYR A 59 -14.28 15.46 -5.14
C TYR A 59 -13.38 14.26 -4.78
N ALA A 60 -12.06 14.42 -4.77
CA ALA A 60 -11.12 13.37 -4.40
C ALA A 60 -11.32 12.91 -2.94
N ILE A 61 -11.50 13.86 -2.02
CA ILE A 61 -11.79 13.56 -0.60
C ILE A 61 -13.10 12.78 -0.49
N LEU A 62 -14.17 13.25 -1.16
CA LEU A 62 -15.47 12.58 -1.15
C LEU A 62 -15.35 11.14 -1.66
N VAL A 63 -14.66 10.94 -2.78
CA VAL A 63 -14.43 9.59 -3.31
C VAL A 63 -13.67 8.73 -2.31
N ALA A 64 -12.58 9.21 -1.70
CA ALA A 64 -11.83 8.46 -0.70
C ALA A 64 -12.71 8.03 0.50
N VAL A 65 -13.53 8.95 1.02
CA VAL A 65 -14.48 8.68 2.11
C VAL A 65 -15.54 7.65 1.70
N VAL A 66 -16.11 7.77 0.50
CA VAL A 66 -17.08 6.79 -0.04
C VAL A 66 -16.42 5.42 -0.20
N MET A 67 -15.21 5.37 -0.76
CA MET A 67 -14.49 4.11 -0.92
C MET A 67 -14.26 3.43 0.43
N ARG A 68 -13.80 4.18 1.45
CA ARG A 68 -13.51 3.64 2.79
C ARG A 68 -14.75 3.22 3.56
N PHE A 69 -15.80 4.04 3.60
CA PHE A 69 -16.93 3.83 4.52
C PHE A 69 -18.17 3.22 3.88
N LEU A 70 -18.26 3.19 2.53
CA LEU A 70 -19.38 2.56 1.83
C LEU A 70 -18.94 1.37 1.01
N ILE A 71 -17.84 1.47 0.27
CA ILE A 71 -17.43 0.40 -0.66
C ILE A 71 -16.70 -0.71 0.07
N MET A 72 -15.65 -0.42 0.86
CA MET A 72 -14.91 -1.46 1.58
C MET A 72 -15.80 -2.31 2.52
N PRO A 73 -16.69 -1.74 3.36
CA PRO A 73 -17.53 -2.53 4.26
C PRO A 73 -18.63 -3.33 3.53
N ALA A 74 -18.93 -3.00 2.27
CA ALA A 74 -19.89 -3.73 1.46
C ALA A 74 -19.25 -4.92 0.71
N MET A 75 -17.95 -5.15 0.89
CA MET A 75 -17.19 -6.22 0.26
C MET A 75 -16.61 -7.14 1.33
N GLU A 76 -16.42 -8.41 0.99
CA GLU A 76 -15.85 -9.42 1.90
C GLU A 76 -14.32 -9.41 1.88
N GLU A 77 -13.70 -9.04 0.76
CA GLU A 77 -12.25 -9.09 0.57
C GLU A 77 -11.70 -7.87 -0.20
N PRO A 78 -10.38 -7.58 -0.07
CA PRO A 78 -9.70 -6.54 -0.85
C PRO A 78 -9.75 -6.82 -2.36
N ALA A 79 -10.65 -6.12 -3.06
CA ALA A 79 -10.83 -6.29 -4.50
C ALA A 79 -10.11 -5.22 -5.33
N SER A 80 -9.73 -5.57 -6.57
CA SER A 80 -9.11 -4.65 -7.55
C SER A 80 -9.99 -3.42 -7.89
N VAL A 81 -11.28 -3.51 -7.61
CA VAL A 81 -12.24 -2.39 -7.71
C VAL A 81 -11.86 -1.21 -6.82
N LEU A 82 -11.21 -1.46 -5.67
CA LEU A 82 -10.79 -0.42 -4.73
C LEU A 82 -9.79 0.56 -5.34
N TRP A 83 -9.00 0.09 -6.32
CA TRP A 83 -8.00 0.89 -7.02
C TRP A 83 -8.49 1.36 -8.38
N SER A 84 -9.19 0.50 -9.11
CA SER A 84 -9.62 0.81 -10.48
C SER A 84 -10.81 1.77 -10.54
N LEU A 85 -11.76 1.69 -9.60
CA LEU A 85 -12.95 2.55 -9.60
C LEU A 85 -12.59 4.04 -9.40
N PRO A 86 -11.76 4.43 -8.41
CA PRO A 86 -11.37 5.83 -8.24
C PRO A 86 -10.60 6.38 -9.43
N LEU A 87 -9.75 5.56 -10.08
CA LEU A 87 -9.04 5.96 -11.29
C LEU A 87 -10.01 6.17 -12.47
N LEU A 88 -11.03 5.33 -12.61
CA LEU A 88 -12.07 5.49 -13.62
C LEU A 88 -12.87 6.79 -13.40
N LEU A 89 -13.09 7.19 -12.14
CA LEU A 89 -13.77 8.43 -11.78
C LEU A 89 -13.03 9.71 -12.22
N ILE A 90 -11.79 9.63 -12.72
CA ILE A 90 -11.12 10.77 -13.37
C ILE A 90 -11.89 11.25 -14.61
N PHE A 91 -12.55 10.32 -15.32
CA PHE A 91 -13.32 10.65 -16.53
C PHE A 91 -14.62 11.41 -16.23
N THR A 92 -15.07 11.45 -14.98
CA THR A 92 -16.25 12.22 -14.57
C THR A 92 -15.91 13.66 -14.15
N ILE A 93 -14.61 14.02 -14.05
CA ILE A 93 -14.20 15.40 -13.74
C ILE A 93 -14.71 16.42 -14.77
N PRO A 94 -14.59 16.18 -16.11
CA PRO A 94 -15.13 17.13 -17.10
C PRO A 94 -16.64 17.38 -16.98
N PRO A 95 -17.53 16.37 -16.88
CA PRO A 95 -18.95 16.64 -16.67
C PRO A 95 -19.21 17.31 -15.30
N LEU A 96 -18.48 16.96 -14.23
CA LEU A 96 -18.62 17.64 -12.93
C LEU A 96 -18.32 19.14 -13.04
N HIS A 97 -17.25 19.49 -13.75
CA HIS A 97 -16.87 20.87 -14.00
C HIS A 97 -17.93 21.63 -14.81
N ARG A 98 -18.53 21.00 -15.82
CA ARG A 98 -19.60 21.62 -16.62
C ARG A 98 -20.87 21.90 -15.81
N VAL A 99 -21.22 21.00 -14.89
CA VAL A 99 -22.42 21.12 -14.06
C VAL A 99 -22.22 22.14 -12.93
N ILE A 100 -21.12 22.04 -12.19
CA ILE A 100 -20.89 22.86 -10.98
C ILE A 100 -20.29 24.22 -11.32
N LEU A 101 -19.33 24.25 -12.26
CA LEU A 101 -18.61 25.46 -12.67
C LEU A 101 -19.04 25.89 -14.08
N SER A 102 -20.36 25.90 -14.33
CA SER A 102 -20.95 26.25 -15.63
C SER A 102 -20.44 27.59 -16.18
N LYS A 103 -20.24 28.59 -15.31
CA LYS A 103 -19.68 29.91 -15.66
C LYS A 103 -18.27 29.86 -16.25
N PHE A 104 -17.49 28.83 -15.92
CA PHE A 104 -16.10 28.66 -16.36
C PHE A 104 -15.93 27.47 -17.32
N ALA A 105 -17.00 26.76 -17.65
CA ALA A 105 -16.96 25.51 -18.40
C ALA A 105 -16.35 25.64 -19.81
N GLU A 106 -16.55 26.78 -20.47
CA GLU A 106 -16.02 27.04 -21.81
C GLU A 106 -14.50 27.19 -21.84
N ARG A 107 -13.90 27.56 -20.71
CA ARG A 107 -12.45 27.72 -20.55
C ARG A 107 -11.75 26.42 -20.12
N TYR A 108 -12.52 25.37 -19.83
CA TYR A 108 -11.97 24.09 -19.40
C TYR A 108 -11.41 23.31 -20.58
N THR A 109 -10.09 23.24 -20.66
CA THR A 109 -9.38 22.57 -21.76
C THR A 109 -8.87 21.19 -21.35
N PHE A 110 -8.36 20.44 -22.33
CA PHE A 110 -7.64 19.18 -22.07
C PHE A 110 -6.46 19.36 -21.09
N GLY A 111 -5.76 20.48 -21.16
CA GLY A 111 -4.65 20.78 -20.24
C GLY A 111 -5.12 20.92 -18.79
N ASN A 112 -6.29 21.53 -18.58
CA ASN A 112 -6.91 21.64 -17.25
C ASN A 112 -7.32 20.27 -16.72
N TRP A 113 -7.92 19.42 -17.57
CA TRP A 113 -8.26 18.05 -17.22
C TRP A 113 -7.05 17.21 -16.84
N PHE A 114 -5.96 17.30 -17.60
CA PHE A 114 -4.73 16.58 -17.29
C PHE A 114 -4.15 17.02 -15.94
N ARG A 115 -4.09 18.33 -15.64
CA ARG A 115 -3.64 18.77 -14.31
C ARG A 115 -4.59 18.33 -13.20
N ALA A 116 -5.89 18.39 -13.44
CA ALA A 116 -6.92 17.95 -12.51
C ALA A 116 -6.82 16.45 -12.22
N SER A 117 -6.46 15.61 -13.20
CA SER A 117 -6.31 14.17 -12.97
C SER A 117 -5.14 13.85 -12.04
N PHE A 118 -3.99 14.53 -12.17
CA PHE A 118 -2.89 14.38 -11.22
C PHE A 118 -3.27 14.86 -9.83
N LEU A 119 -3.87 16.06 -9.73
CA LEU A 119 -4.31 16.61 -8.46
C LEU A 119 -5.30 15.66 -7.77
N TYR A 120 -6.28 15.16 -8.51
CA TYR A 120 -7.25 14.18 -8.02
C TYR A 120 -6.54 12.92 -7.51
N THR A 121 -5.67 12.33 -8.32
CA THR A 121 -5.03 11.04 -8.01
C THR A 121 -4.18 11.14 -6.75
N PHE A 122 -3.32 12.16 -6.65
CA PHE A 122 -2.47 12.35 -5.48
C PHE A 122 -3.28 12.72 -4.23
N THR A 123 -4.32 13.53 -4.36
CA THR A 123 -5.18 13.89 -3.23
C THR A 123 -5.94 12.66 -2.73
N TRP A 124 -6.54 11.89 -3.64
CA TRP A 124 -7.24 10.66 -3.32
C TRP A 124 -6.30 9.66 -2.62
N LEU A 125 -5.10 9.41 -3.16
CA LEU A 125 -4.11 8.52 -2.53
C LEU A 125 -3.70 9.02 -1.14
N ALA A 126 -3.41 10.32 -1.00
CA ALA A 126 -3.02 10.89 0.29
C ALA A 126 -4.13 10.72 1.34
N VAL A 127 -5.39 10.97 0.97
CA VAL A 127 -6.54 10.79 1.87
C VAL A 127 -6.76 9.31 2.18
N CYS A 128 -6.61 8.41 1.21
CA CYS A 128 -6.67 6.97 1.46
C CYS A 128 -5.61 6.52 2.48
N PHE A 129 -4.35 6.94 2.35
CA PHE A 129 -3.32 6.60 3.33
C PHE A 129 -3.63 7.11 4.74
N ILE A 130 -4.33 8.24 4.86
CA ILE A 130 -4.79 8.76 6.15
C ILE A 130 -5.95 7.91 6.69
N LEU A 131 -6.91 7.54 5.84
CA LEU A 131 -8.13 6.83 6.24
C LEU A 131 -7.94 5.33 6.49
N VAL A 132 -6.84 4.75 6.00
CA VAL A 132 -6.56 3.31 6.03
C VAL A 132 -5.55 2.96 7.13
N ASN A 133 -4.85 3.95 7.68
CA ASN A 133 -3.91 3.76 8.78
C ASN A 133 -4.49 4.19 10.15
N PRO A 134 -3.91 3.72 11.25
CA PRO A 134 -4.26 4.19 12.59
C PRO A 134 -4.10 5.71 12.72
N PRO A 135 -4.97 6.41 13.49
CA PRO A 135 -6.05 5.88 14.32
C PRO A 135 -7.41 5.72 13.60
N LEU A 136 -7.49 5.94 12.28
CA LEU A 136 -8.77 5.99 11.56
C LEU A 136 -9.23 4.63 11.01
N ALA A 137 -8.31 3.71 10.81
CA ALA A 137 -8.60 2.33 10.45
C ALA A 137 -7.44 1.43 10.86
N ASP A 138 -7.73 0.13 10.90
CA ASP A 138 -6.70 -0.90 10.86
C ASP A 138 -7.06 -1.94 9.82
N ILE A 139 -6.20 -2.05 8.82
CA ILE A 139 -6.34 -3.03 7.74
C ILE A 139 -5.10 -3.92 7.64
N SER A 140 -4.11 -3.71 8.49
CA SER A 140 -2.87 -4.47 8.45
C SER A 140 -3.05 -5.66 9.37
N PRO A 141 -2.89 -6.90 8.88
CA PRO A 141 -2.97 -8.04 9.77
C PRO A 141 -1.88 -7.98 10.84
N PRO A 142 -2.13 -8.58 12.02
CA PRO A 142 -1.09 -8.77 13.02
C PRO A 142 -0.01 -9.70 12.47
N GLU A 143 1.23 -9.48 12.85
CA GLU A 143 2.39 -10.21 12.32
C GLU A 143 3.22 -10.83 13.45
N VAL A 144 3.95 -11.90 13.13
CA VAL A 144 5.03 -12.39 14.00
C VAL A 144 6.20 -11.41 13.90
N ALA A 145 6.62 -10.83 15.03
CA ALA A 145 7.45 -9.63 15.05
C ALA A 145 8.80 -9.76 14.31
N ARG A 146 9.56 -10.83 14.57
CA ARG A 146 10.88 -11.02 13.95
C ARG A 146 11.32 -12.47 13.88
N ASN A 147 11.49 -13.10 15.03
CA ASN A 147 12.06 -14.44 15.14
C ASN A 147 11.15 -15.31 15.98
N THR A 148 10.93 -16.52 15.47
CA THR A 148 10.38 -17.63 16.22
C THR A 148 11.55 -18.54 16.62
N VAL A 149 11.73 -18.74 17.91
CA VAL A 149 12.86 -19.47 18.48
C VAL A 149 12.39 -20.60 19.38
N LEU A 150 13.17 -21.68 19.41
CA LEU A 150 13.04 -22.72 20.42
C LEU A 150 13.92 -22.37 21.61
N VAL A 151 13.39 -22.59 22.81
CA VAL A 151 14.06 -22.31 24.08
C VAL A 151 14.07 -23.57 24.93
N ASP A 152 15.10 -23.76 25.73
CA ASP A 152 15.12 -24.82 26.73
C ASP A 152 14.58 -24.28 28.06
N LEU A 153 13.55 -24.94 28.59
CA LEU A 153 12.91 -24.58 29.84
C LEU A 153 13.77 -24.94 31.07
N ASP A 154 14.70 -25.90 30.92
CA ASP A 154 15.60 -26.31 32.00
C ASP A 154 16.96 -25.57 31.93
N ASP A 155 17.34 -25.08 30.76
CA ASP A 155 18.57 -24.33 30.49
C ASP A 155 18.26 -23.01 29.77
N PRO A 156 17.93 -21.94 30.51
CA PRO A 156 17.51 -20.68 29.93
C PRO A 156 18.51 -20.04 28.98
N GLU A 157 19.81 -20.41 29.05
CA GLU A 157 20.87 -19.90 28.17
C GLU A 157 20.76 -20.43 26.74
N TRP A 158 20.15 -21.60 26.55
CA TRP A 158 20.00 -22.23 25.25
C TRP A 158 18.75 -21.73 24.53
N HIS A 159 18.96 -21.08 23.39
CA HIS A 159 17.91 -20.74 22.44
C HIS A 159 18.42 -20.86 21.00
N GLN A 160 17.57 -21.31 20.09
CA GLN A 160 17.92 -21.46 18.67
C GLN A 160 16.75 -21.01 17.79
N PRO A 161 17.00 -20.29 16.68
CA PRO A 161 15.96 -20.07 15.67
C PRO A 161 15.52 -21.42 15.07
N ILE A 162 14.27 -21.50 14.63
CA ILE A 162 13.78 -22.72 13.98
C ILE A 162 14.52 -22.92 12.65
N ARG A 163 15.20 -24.05 12.53
CA ARG A 163 15.96 -24.48 11.36
C ARG A 163 16.05 -26.01 11.37
N ASP A 164 16.60 -26.59 10.31
CA ASP A 164 17.03 -27.98 10.39
C ASP A 164 18.14 -28.13 11.44
N PHE A 165 17.96 -29.11 12.32
CA PHE A 165 18.83 -29.38 13.45
C PHE A 165 19.70 -30.60 13.17
N GLY A 166 20.93 -30.58 13.66
CA GLY A 166 21.80 -31.76 13.74
C GLY A 166 21.72 -32.42 15.11
N SER A 167 22.25 -33.64 15.23
CA SER A 167 22.37 -34.34 16.52
C SER A 167 23.14 -33.53 17.58
N ASP A 168 24.11 -32.72 17.14
CA ASP A 168 24.95 -31.90 18.02
C ASP A 168 24.19 -30.70 18.63
N ASP A 169 23.04 -30.34 18.07
CA ASP A 169 22.22 -29.23 18.58
C ASP A 169 21.47 -29.62 19.88
N GLY A 170 21.42 -30.91 20.23
CA GLY A 170 20.90 -31.41 21.51
C GLY A 170 19.39 -31.22 21.71
N VAL A 171 18.62 -31.01 20.64
CA VAL A 171 17.19 -30.65 20.68
C VAL A 171 16.32 -31.80 21.22
N SER A 172 16.71 -33.06 21.02
CA SER A 172 15.90 -34.23 21.40
C SER A 172 15.83 -34.46 22.92
N ASP A 173 16.84 -34.02 23.66
CA ASP A 173 17.04 -34.38 25.07
C ASP A 173 16.63 -33.25 26.03
N ARG A 174 16.11 -32.15 25.47
CA ARG A 174 15.77 -30.92 26.18
C ARG A 174 14.28 -30.75 26.34
N ARG A 175 13.86 -30.04 27.39
CA ARG A 175 12.47 -29.66 27.58
C ARG A 175 12.22 -28.34 26.85
N LEU A 176 11.65 -28.42 25.66
CA LEU A 176 11.55 -27.26 24.78
C LEU A 176 10.29 -26.43 24.99
N GLY A 177 10.42 -25.13 24.76
CA GLY A 177 9.33 -24.19 24.53
C GLY A 177 9.49 -23.48 23.19
N LEU A 178 8.40 -22.94 22.69
CA LEU A 178 8.35 -22.07 21.51
C LEU A 178 8.16 -20.62 21.97
N ALA A 179 9.09 -19.75 21.59
CA ALA A 179 9.08 -18.33 21.91
C ALA A 179 8.98 -17.50 20.63
N PHE A 180 8.02 -16.57 20.59
CA PHE A 180 7.88 -15.57 19.53
C PHE A 180 7.19 -14.33 20.11
N ALA A 181 7.04 -13.28 19.30
CA ALA A 181 6.29 -12.09 19.71
C ALA A 181 5.28 -11.73 18.63
N VAL A 182 4.12 -11.26 19.06
CA VAL A 182 3.05 -10.73 18.22
C VAL A 182 3.24 -9.23 18.10
N ARG A 183 3.13 -8.72 16.88
CA ARG A 183 3.18 -7.31 16.55
C ARG A 183 1.90 -6.91 15.86
N ASP A 184 1.35 -5.78 16.29
CA ASP A 184 0.22 -5.15 15.64
C ASP A 184 0.38 -3.62 15.67
N ASN A 185 -0.34 -2.93 14.79
CA ASN A 185 -0.30 -1.48 14.67
C ASN A 185 -1.16 -0.76 15.71
N ILE A 186 -2.22 -1.39 16.22
CA ILE A 186 -3.13 -0.80 17.22
C ILE A 186 -3.04 -1.53 18.55
N ASP A 187 -3.32 -2.84 18.56
CA ASP A 187 -3.49 -3.62 19.78
C ASP A 187 -2.93 -5.04 19.63
N ALA A 188 -1.64 -5.17 19.94
CA ALA A 188 -0.95 -6.45 19.93
C ALA A 188 -1.35 -7.35 21.13
N GLU A 189 -2.04 -6.81 22.15
CA GLU A 189 -2.44 -7.56 23.36
C GLU A 189 -3.73 -8.35 23.17
N ASN A 190 -4.57 -7.97 22.19
CA ASN A 190 -5.85 -8.60 21.91
C ASN A 190 -5.88 -9.28 20.53
N VAL A 191 -4.80 -9.98 20.18
CA VAL A 191 -4.73 -10.81 18.98
C VAL A 191 -5.06 -12.25 19.37
N ASN A 192 -5.94 -12.91 18.62
CA ASN A 192 -6.24 -14.31 18.84
C ASN A 192 -5.18 -15.16 18.12
N VAL A 193 -4.46 -15.96 18.89
CA VAL A 193 -3.30 -16.73 18.45
C VAL A 193 -3.66 -18.20 18.48
N HIS A 194 -3.42 -18.87 17.36
CA HIS A 194 -3.57 -20.31 17.21
C HIS A 194 -2.23 -20.88 16.75
N VAL A 195 -1.68 -21.84 17.49
CA VAL A 195 -0.42 -22.50 17.14
C VAL A 195 -0.66 -23.99 17.00
N ASP A 196 -0.33 -24.53 15.84
CA ASP A 196 -0.43 -25.95 15.51
C ASP A 196 0.97 -26.54 15.27
N LEU A 197 1.36 -27.51 16.07
CA LEU A 197 2.56 -28.33 15.87
C LEU A 197 2.13 -29.70 15.36
N THR A 198 2.51 -30.05 14.13
CA THR A 198 2.13 -31.31 13.48
C THR A 198 3.34 -32.18 13.12
N TRP A 199 3.23 -33.49 13.36
CA TRP A 199 4.23 -34.49 12.98
C TRP A 199 3.61 -35.88 12.84
N VAL A 200 3.98 -36.64 11.82
CA VAL A 200 3.63 -38.07 11.62
C VAL A 200 2.19 -38.44 12.06
N GLY A 201 1.20 -37.69 11.57
CA GLY A 201 -0.22 -37.95 11.87
C GLY A 201 -0.70 -37.57 13.27
N ASN A 202 0.16 -36.96 14.10
CA ASN A 202 -0.19 -36.33 15.37
C ASN A 202 -0.15 -34.81 15.24
N SER A 203 -0.88 -34.13 16.12
CA SER A 203 -0.82 -32.68 16.28
C SER A 203 -0.96 -32.27 17.75
N LEU A 204 -0.34 -31.15 18.10
CA LEU A 204 -0.59 -30.40 19.33
C LEU A 204 -1.04 -29.01 18.94
N ASN A 205 -2.00 -28.47 19.68
CA ASN A 205 -2.55 -27.16 19.41
C ASN A 205 -2.60 -26.31 20.69
N TRP A 206 -2.37 -25.02 20.50
CA TRP A 206 -2.52 -24.00 21.53
C TRP A 206 -3.38 -22.89 20.96
N THR A 207 -4.27 -22.34 21.78
CA THR A 207 -5.15 -21.24 21.36
C THR A 207 -5.38 -20.33 22.54
N GLY A 208 -5.32 -19.03 22.30
CA GLY A 208 -5.53 -18.03 23.33
C GLY A 208 -5.37 -16.61 22.78
N VAL A 209 -5.60 -15.64 23.65
CA VAL A 209 -5.32 -14.24 23.36
C VAL A 209 -3.84 -13.97 23.64
N SER A 210 -3.19 -13.15 22.83
CA SER A 210 -1.74 -12.90 22.89
C SER A 210 -1.24 -12.51 24.28
N ILE A 211 -1.96 -11.63 25.01
CA ILE A 211 -1.58 -11.24 26.38
C ILE A 211 -1.60 -12.42 27.37
N ASP A 212 -2.54 -13.35 27.23
CA ASP A 212 -2.70 -14.50 28.11
C ASP A 212 -1.69 -15.61 27.79
N MET A 213 -1.14 -15.60 26.57
CA MET A 213 -0.15 -16.56 26.07
C MET A 213 1.31 -16.17 26.37
N ALA A 214 1.54 -15.09 27.12
CA ALA A 214 2.88 -14.71 27.58
C ALA A 214 3.51 -15.77 28.50
N GLY A 215 2.71 -16.59 29.19
CA GLY A 215 3.20 -17.71 29.99
C GLY A 215 4.25 -17.29 31.03
N GLN A 216 5.39 -17.97 31.05
CA GLN A 216 6.53 -17.66 31.92
C GLN A 216 7.59 -16.76 31.25
N TRP A 217 7.22 -15.96 30.25
CA TRP A 217 8.15 -15.15 29.45
C TRP A 217 9.20 -14.39 30.28
N GLU A 218 8.79 -13.76 31.38
CA GLU A 218 9.68 -12.98 32.27
C GLU A 218 10.86 -13.78 32.83
N ASN A 219 10.75 -15.11 32.92
CA ASN A 219 11.85 -15.97 33.39
C ASN A 219 12.93 -16.17 32.31
N TYR A 220 12.59 -15.96 31.04
CA TYR A 220 13.45 -16.23 29.88
C TYR A 220 13.78 -14.98 29.05
N SER A 221 13.09 -13.87 29.30
CA SER A 221 13.18 -12.62 28.52
C SER A 221 14.59 -12.06 28.44
N ASP A 222 15.37 -12.19 29.51
CA ASP A 222 16.75 -11.67 29.59
C ASP A 222 17.71 -12.42 28.65
N ASN A 223 17.41 -13.68 28.32
CA ASN A 223 18.30 -14.49 27.47
C ASN A 223 17.85 -14.55 26.00
N ILE A 224 16.58 -14.29 25.71
CA ILE A 224 16.04 -14.39 24.36
C ILE A 224 16.09 -13.01 23.67
N THR A 225 17.30 -12.57 23.33
CA THR A 225 17.46 -11.28 22.62
C THR A 225 17.02 -11.42 21.16
N GLY A 226 16.07 -10.58 20.73
CA GLY A 226 15.67 -10.48 19.32
C GLY A 226 14.37 -11.18 18.92
N VAL A 227 13.59 -11.66 19.89
CA VAL A 227 12.18 -12.04 19.69
C VAL A 227 11.27 -10.81 19.81
N VAL A 228 11.44 -10.03 20.88
CA VAL A 228 10.81 -8.71 21.08
C VAL A 228 11.74 -7.64 20.52
N GLU A 229 11.25 -6.79 19.62
CA GLU A 229 12.04 -5.70 19.02
C GLU A 229 11.50 -4.32 19.42
N LYS A 230 10.17 -4.18 19.51
CA LYS A 230 9.51 -2.95 19.94
C LYS A 230 8.88 -3.15 21.32
N PRO A 231 8.75 -2.09 22.13
CA PRO A 231 8.09 -2.17 23.45
C PRO A 231 6.59 -2.46 23.35
N THR A 232 6.00 -2.35 22.15
CA THR A 232 4.59 -2.68 21.87
C THR A 232 4.40 -4.11 21.38
N ASP A 233 5.48 -4.86 21.14
CA ASP A 233 5.37 -6.27 20.74
C ASP A 233 4.99 -7.10 21.98
N VAL A 234 4.03 -8.01 21.84
CA VAL A 234 3.56 -8.88 22.93
C VAL A 234 4.25 -10.23 22.84
N PRO A 235 5.09 -10.58 23.80
CA PRO A 235 5.80 -11.86 23.78
C PRO A 235 4.87 -13.02 24.11
N ILE A 236 5.14 -14.16 23.48
CA ILE A 236 4.44 -15.42 23.68
C ILE A 236 5.46 -16.51 23.97
N LEU A 237 5.20 -17.30 25.01
CA LEU A 237 5.99 -18.48 25.36
C LEU A 237 5.05 -19.67 25.54
N ILE A 238 5.17 -20.64 24.64
CA ILE A 238 4.41 -21.88 24.66
C ILE A 238 5.33 -23.00 25.15
N GLU A 239 5.00 -23.59 26.29
CA GLU A 239 5.72 -24.77 26.80
C GLU A 239 5.19 -26.04 26.12
N PHE A 240 6.08 -26.87 25.60
CA PHE A 240 5.67 -28.18 25.10
C PHE A 240 5.32 -29.13 26.25
N PRO A 241 4.40 -30.10 26.04
CA PRO A 241 3.97 -31.00 27.09
C PRO A 241 5.12 -31.82 27.68
N GLU A 242 5.04 -32.16 28.97
CA GLU A 242 6.03 -33.01 29.61
C GLU A 242 6.17 -34.35 28.87
N GLY A 243 7.41 -34.72 28.54
CA GLY A 243 7.73 -35.93 27.79
C GLY A 243 7.62 -35.81 26.27
N PHE A 244 7.30 -34.63 25.74
CA PHE A 244 7.45 -34.35 24.31
C PHE A 244 8.94 -34.22 23.96
N SER A 245 9.41 -35.04 23.02
CA SER A 245 10.77 -34.97 22.49
C SER A 245 10.77 -35.00 20.96
N ILE A 246 11.64 -34.19 20.36
CA ILE A 246 11.80 -34.15 18.91
C ILE A 246 12.59 -35.38 18.45
N SER A 247 11.97 -36.18 17.58
CA SER A 247 12.54 -37.41 17.06
C SER A 247 13.36 -37.13 15.79
N SER A 248 14.49 -37.82 15.68
CA SER A 248 15.33 -37.72 14.49
C SER A 248 14.70 -38.36 13.26
N GLY A 249 14.91 -37.75 12.09
CA GLY A 249 14.37 -38.18 10.79
C GLY A 249 12.88 -37.89 10.61
N VAL A 250 12.23 -37.21 11.55
CA VAL A 250 10.81 -36.85 11.48
C VAL A 250 10.67 -35.36 11.11
N PRO A 251 9.86 -35.01 10.10
CA PRO A 251 9.52 -33.63 9.80
C PRO A 251 8.46 -33.10 10.78
N TYR A 252 8.75 -31.93 11.33
CA TYR A 252 7.84 -31.16 12.18
C TYR A 252 7.43 -29.89 11.44
N THR A 253 6.15 -29.52 11.56
CA THR A 253 5.61 -28.26 11.05
C THR A 253 4.96 -27.50 12.19
N ILE A 254 5.39 -26.27 12.42
CA ILE A 254 4.77 -25.30 13.33
C ILE A 254 4.04 -24.28 12.46
N GLU A 255 2.74 -24.16 12.62
CA GLU A 255 1.91 -23.14 11.99
C GLU A 255 1.40 -22.20 13.07
N ILE A 256 1.65 -20.90 12.91
CA ILE A 256 1.21 -19.84 13.81
C ILE A 256 0.20 -19.01 13.02
N THR A 257 -1.07 -19.08 13.41
CA THR A 257 -2.16 -18.29 12.84
C THR A 257 -2.52 -17.18 13.81
N LEU A 258 -2.41 -15.93 13.35
CA LEU A 258 -2.79 -14.74 14.08
C LEU A 258 -4.09 -14.19 13.48
N THR A 259 -5.09 -13.95 14.30
CA THR A 259 -6.40 -13.45 13.87
C THR A 259 -6.85 -12.27 14.72
N GLN A 260 -7.41 -11.25 14.08
CA GLN A 260 -7.92 -10.05 14.75
C GLN A 260 -9.08 -9.47 13.96
N SER A 261 -10.02 -8.83 14.65
CA SER A 261 -11.10 -8.11 13.98
C SER A 261 -10.61 -6.71 13.60
N GLY A 262 -10.44 -6.47 12.30
CA GLY A 262 -10.05 -5.17 11.75
C GLY A 262 -11.24 -4.29 11.39
N ASP A 263 -10.97 -3.12 10.79
CA ASP A 263 -12.00 -2.24 10.24
C ASP A 263 -11.68 -1.92 8.76
N PRO A 264 -12.37 -2.55 7.78
CA PRO A 264 -13.67 -3.22 7.92
C PRO A 264 -13.65 -4.76 7.89
N TRP A 265 -12.50 -5.38 7.65
CA TRP A 265 -12.39 -6.84 7.46
C TRP A 265 -11.73 -7.50 8.65
N ASP A 266 -12.06 -8.77 8.87
CA ASP A 266 -11.27 -9.62 9.75
C ASP A 266 -9.91 -9.87 9.09
N LEU A 267 -8.87 -9.84 9.92
CA LEU A 267 -7.48 -9.89 9.50
C LEU A 267 -6.86 -11.19 10.00
N GLU A 268 -6.12 -11.84 9.12
CA GLU A 268 -5.48 -13.13 9.36
C GLU A 268 -4.08 -13.13 8.76
N GLU A 269 -3.10 -13.61 9.53
CA GLU A 269 -1.75 -13.91 9.07
C GLU A 269 -1.37 -15.32 9.49
N VAL A 270 -0.72 -16.06 8.59
CA VAL A 270 -0.26 -17.43 8.85
C VAL A 270 1.23 -17.52 8.60
N ASP A 271 2.00 -17.76 9.66
CA ASP A 271 3.44 -18.04 9.59
C ASP A 271 3.68 -19.54 9.76
N THR A 272 4.53 -20.12 8.90
CA THR A 272 4.79 -21.57 8.88
C THR A 272 6.27 -21.87 8.94
N HIS A 273 6.68 -22.57 9.99
CA HIS A 273 8.03 -23.10 10.13
C HIS A 273 8.05 -24.61 9.95
N ARG A 274 9.02 -25.10 9.19
CA ARG A 274 9.27 -26.54 9.00
C ARG A 274 10.70 -26.86 9.34
N PHE A 275 10.89 -27.94 10.07
CA PHE A 275 12.23 -28.40 10.42
C PHE A 275 12.29 -29.93 10.57
N VAL A 276 13.51 -30.46 10.38
CA VAL A 276 13.85 -31.86 10.62
C VAL A 276 15.08 -31.92 11.53
N LEU A 277 15.10 -32.88 12.44
CA LEU A 277 16.31 -33.27 13.16
C LEU A 277 17.02 -34.37 12.37
N TRP A 278 18.26 -34.14 11.96
CA TRP A 278 19.08 -35.13 11.25
C TRP A 278 19.98 -35.88 12.23
N ASN A 279 20.05 -37.21 12.08
CA ASN A 279 21.15 -37.99 12.67
C ASN A 279 22.41 -37.71 11.86
N ALA A 280 23.49 -37.30 12.52
CA ALA A 280 24.82 -37.28 11.93
C ALA A 280 25.28 -38.69 11.51
#